data_AF-A0A932JL11-F1
#
_entry.id   AF-A0A932JL11-F1
#
_cell.length_a   1.000
_cell.length_b   1.000
_cell.length_c   1.000
_cell.angle_alpha   90.00
_cell.angle_beta   90.00
_cell.angle_gamma   90.00
#
_symmetry.space_group_name_H-M   'P 1'
#
loop_
_entity.id
_entity.type
_entity.pdbx_description
1 polymer ?
#
loop_
_entity_poly.entity_id
_entity_poly.type
_entity_poly.pdbx_seq_one_letter_code
_entity_poly.pdbx_strand_id
1 'polypeptide(L)'
;MKGISLDDRTTAFAFRGVLFLLMTSLLIHSQRQERVFELAPFVLAAFHLFTSLCLWKAPDTRLNRPAVQTAAFLWDVGVVACLMYFSEGFDDEMYLMFFLIIFMSALMSKVWQSFLIGSVASLLYAGLWSQGKVGVDLPLTNLLLRFAFFHVVAFFTAVMAARVHERDERIKRVEMRLALETLAKGGWGPGLEEDLDPEVAKSVHSVNAVMDRMGRALENVVVQNDQLREAARAALMHLAYEKERMGRAVSR
;
A
#
# COMPACT_ATOMS: atom_id res chain seq x y z
N MET A 1 -2.32 -5.56 23.06
CA MET A 1 -1.07 -6.02 22.43
C MET A 1 -0.85 -5.14 21.20
N LYS A 2 0.17 -4.27 21.19
CA LYS A 2 0.51 -3.49 20.00
C LYS A 2 0.94 -4.49 18.92
N GLY A 3 0.10 -4.69 17.91
CA GLY A 3 0.49 -5.44 16.73
C GLY A 3 1.71 -4.77 16.14
N ILE A 4 2.74 -5.55 15.82
CA ILE A 4 3.90 -5.05 15.09
C ILE A 4 3.39 -4.66 13.71
N SER A 5 3.06 -3.37 13.51
CA SER A 5 2.84 -2.84 12.16
C SER A 5 4.22 -2.76 11.52
N LEU A 6 4.62 -3.83 10.83
CA LEU A 6 5.81 -3.79 10.00
C LEU A 6 5.57 -2.76 8.90
N ASP A 7 6.32 -1.65 8.99
CA ASP A 7 6.37 -0.64 7.95
C ASP A 7 6.85 -1.30 6.64
N ASP A 8 6.16 -1.03 5.53
CA ASP A 8 6.40 -1.67 4.22
C ASP A 8 7.87 -1.54 3.81
N ARG A 9 8.49 -0.40 4.16
CA ARG A 9 9.92 -0.12 3.91
C ARG A 9 10.85 -1.02 4.72
N THR A 10 10.53 -1.24 5.99
CA THR A 10 11.31 -2.13 6.87
C THR A 10 11.24 -3.55 6.36
N THR A 11 10.07 -3.98 5.90
CA THR A 11 9.87 -5.29 5.27
C THR A 11 10.70 -5.43 3.99
N ALA A 12 10.67 -4.44 3.09
CA ALA A 12 11.44 -4.45 1.84
C ALA A 12 12.94 -4.59 2.10
N PHE A 13 13.43 -3.79 3.06
CA PHE A 13 14.82 -3.78 3.41
C PHE A 13 15.25 -5.07 4.10
N ALA A 14 14.45 -5.59 5.04
CA ALA A 14 14.73 -6.84 5.74
C ALA A 14 14.89 -7.98 4.74
N PHE A 15 13.98 -8.10 3.78
CA PHE A 15 14.08 -9.13 2.75
C PHE A 15 15.30 -8.95 1.82
N ARG A 16 15.61 -7.73 1.38
CA ARG A 16 16.85 -7.45 0.61
C ARG A 16 18.10 -7.78 1.40
N GLY A 17 18.08 -7.55 2.71
CA GLY A 17 19.15 -7.97 3.62
C GLY A 17 19.29 -9.49 3.69
N VAL A 18 18.18 -10.23 3.76
CA VAL A 18 18.18 -11.69 3.70
C VAL A 18 18.73 -12.20 2.37
N LEU A 19 18.31 -11.61 1.24
CA LEU A 19 18.86 -11.93 -0.08
C LEU A 19 20.37 -11.70 -0.13
N PHE A 20 20.85 -10.56 0.36
CA PHE A 20 22.27 -10.26 0.42
C PHE A 20 23.05 -11.25 1.28
N LEU A 21 22.52 -11.61 2.46
CA LEU A 21 23.13 -12.63 3.32
C LEU A 21 23.20 -13.98 2.63
N LEU A 22 22.14 -14.37 1.94
CA LEU A 22 22.09 -15.61 1.20
C LEU A 22 23.11 -15.61 0.06
N MET A 23 23.17 -14.55 -0.75
CA MET A 23 24.17 -14.36 -1.80
C MET A 23 25.59 -14.44 -1.26
N THR A 24 25.85 -13.79 -0.11
CA THR A 24 27.17 -13.84 0.54
C THR A 24 27.49 -15.24 1.03
N SER A 25 26.52 -15.95 1.63
CA SER A 25 26.70 -17.33 2.07
C SER A 25 27.04 -18.26 0.90
N LEU A 26 26.35 -18.09 -0.24
CA LEU A 26 26.62 -18.86 -1.46
C LEU A 26 28.02 -18.59 -2.02
N LEU A 27 28.45 -17.32 -2.02
CA LEU A 27 29.81 -16.95 -2.43
C LEU A 27 30.87 -17.57 -1.53
N ILE A 28 30.63 -17.64 -0.22
CA ILE A 28 31.55 -18.26 0.73
C ILE A 28 31.60 -19.79 0.53
N HIS A 29 30.47 -20.42 0.20
CA HIS A 29 30.38 -21.87 0.04
C HIS A 29 30.75 -22.39 -1.35
N SER A 30 30.92 -21.51 -2.34
CA SER A 30 31.28 -21.88 -3.71
C SER A 30 32.67 -22.52 -3.74
N GLN A 31 32.73 -23.84 -3.92
CA GLN A 31 33.97 -24.63 -3.87
C GLN A 31 34.93 -24.40 -5.05
N ARG A 32 34.63 -23.49 -5.98
CA ARG A 32 35.46 -23.22 -7.16
C ARG A 32 36.39 -22.01 -7.02
N GLN A 33 36.75 -21.66 -5.79
CA GLN A 33 37.62 -20.53 -5.45
C GLN A 33 39.08 -20.66 -5.93
N GLU A 34 39.48 -21.81 -6.50
CA GLU A 34 40.89 -22.07 -6.85
C GLU A 34 41.34 -21.61 -8.24
N ARG A 35 40.44 -21.27 -9.18
CA ARG A 35 40.88 -20.88 -10.55
C ARG A 35 40.56 -19.46 -10.98
N VAL A 36 39.64 -18.77 -10.31
CA VAL A 36 39.46 -17.35 -10.57
C VAL A 36 39.03 -16.63 -9.29
N PHE A 37 39.97 -15.95 -8.65
CA PHE A 37 39.71 -14.79 -7.77
C PHE A 37 39.19 -13.62 -8.64
N GLU A 38 38.12 -13.85 -9.39
CA GLU A 38 37.47 -12.79 -10.13
C GLU A 38 36.73 -11.94 -9.10
N LEU A 39 37.15 -10.68 -8.96
CA LEU A 39 36.51 -9.69 -8.10
C LEU A 39 35.03 -9.46 -8.48
N ALA A 40 34.58 -9.94 -9.65
CA ALA A 40 33.26 -9.71 -10.22
C ALA A 40 32.09 -10.08 -9.29
N PRO A 41 31.97 -11.31 -8.75
CA PRO A 41 30.90 -11.67 -7.79
C PRO A 41 30.89 -10.79 -6.54
N PHE A 42 32.05 -10.45 -5.99
CA PHE A 42 32.16 -9.57 -4.82
C PHE A 42 31.73 -8.14 -5.15
N VAL A 43 32.11 -7.62 -6.32
CA VAL A 43 31.66 -6.32 -6.83
C VAL A 43 30.14 -6.33 -7.04
N LEU A 44 29.56 -7.40 -7.57
CA LEU A 44 28.12 -7.54 -7.74
C LEU A 44 27.37 -7.52 -6.40
N ALA A 45 27.85 -8.28 -5.41
CA ALA A 45 27.27 -8.31 -4.07
C ALA A 45 27.40 -6.94 -3.37
N ALA A 46 28.55 -6.28 -3.49
CA ALA A 46 28.76 -4.93 -2.97
C ALA A 46 27.85 -3.90 -3.66
N PHE A 47 27.67 -4.03 -4.98
CA PHE A 47 26.75 -3.18 -5.74
C PHE A 47 25.29 -3.41 -5.33
N HIS A 48 24.88 -4.66 -5.09
CA HIS A 48 23.57 -5.00 -4.54
C HIS A 48 23.33 -4.34 -3.18
N LEU A 49 24.33 -4.38 -2.28
CA LEU A 49 24.26 -3.72 -0.99
C LEU A 49 24.15 -2.19 -1.15
N PHE A 50 24.94 -1.62 -2.05
CA PHE A 50 24.93 -0.18 -2.34
C PHE A 50 23.56 0.30 -2.86
N THR A 51 22.96 -0.43 -3.80
CA THR A 51 21.61 -0.12 -4.31
C THR A 51 20.56 -0.22 -3.20
N SER A 52 20.67 -1.21 -2.31
CA SER A 52 19.78 -1.36 -1.16
C SER A 52 19.93 -0.20 -0.16
N LEU A 53 21.14 0.28 0.08
CA LEU A 53 21.39 1.48 0.91
C LEU A 53 20.84 2.76 0.27
N CYS A 54 20.97 2.89 -1.05
CA CYS A 54 20.42 4.04 -1.78
C CYS A 54 18.89 4.08 -1.70
N LEU A 55 18.24 2.93 -1.83
CA LEU A 55 16.79 2.78 -1.68
C LEU A 55 16.34 3.06 -0.24
N TRP A 56 17.12 2.68 0.76
CA TRP A 56 16.84 3.07 2.15
C TRP A 56 16.85 4.58 2.32
N LYS A 57 17.73 5.33 1.67
CA LYS A 57 17.77 6.80 1.80
C LYS A 57 16.74 7.53 0.92
N ALA A 58 16.04 6.82 0.04
CA ALA A 58 15.07 7.44 -0.85
C ALA A 58 13.80 7.87 -0.10
N PRO A 59 13.19 9.03 -0.45
CA PRO A 59 11.96 9.48 0.18
C PRO A 59 10.76 8.58 -0.17
N ASP A 60 9.89 8.33 0.81
CA ASP A 60 8.79 7.35 0.72
C ASP A 60 7.82 7.64 -0.44
N THR A 61 7.65 8.91 -0.82
CA THR A 61 6.79 9.35 -1.94
C THR A 61 7.24 8.82 -3.30
N ARG A 62 8.54 8.54 -3.48
CA ARG A 62 9.08 7.94 -4.71
C ARG A 62 9.10 6.42 -4.63
N LEU A 63 9.36 5.87 -3.45
CA LEU A 63 9.46 4.43 -3.21
C LEU A 63 8.11 3.73 -3.35
N ASN A 64 7.01 4.39 -2.97
CA ASN A 64 5.67 3.83 -3.08
C ASN A 64 5.10 3.80 -4.51
N ARG A 65 5.86 4.27 -5.51
CA ARG A 65 5.42 4.15 -6.91
C ARG A 65 5.59 2.70 -7.38
N PRO A 66 4.53 2.07 -7.93
CA PRO A 66 4.58 0.66 -8.32
C PRO A 66 5.66 0.38 -9.36
N ALA A 67 5.93 1.34 -10.26
CA ALA A 67 7.00 1.22 -11.26
C ALA A 67 8.40 1.16 -10.64
N VAL A 68 8.65 1.93 -9.57
CA VAL A 68 9.95 1.95 -8.88
C VAL A 68 10.16 0.64 -8.13
N GLN A 69 9.13 0.14 -7.45
CA GLN A 69 9.18 -1.17 -6.79
C GLN A 69 9.43 -2.30 -7.79
N THR A 70 8.70 -2.33 -8.92
CA THR A 70 8.93 -3.34 -9.97
C THR A 70 10.34 -3.26 -10.54
N ALA A 71 10.85 -2.05 -10.81
CA ALA A 71 12.21 -1.88 -11.33
C ALA A 71 13.27 -2.35 -10.32
N ALA A 72 13.09 -2.01 -9.04
CA ALA A 72 13.97 -2.43 -7.97
C ALA A 72 13.98 -3.96 -7.80
N PHE A 73 12.82 -4.60 -7.95
CA PHE A 73 12.72 -6.07 -7.97
C PHE A 73 13.40 -6.70 -9.18
N LEU A 74 13.13 -6.17 -10.38
CA LEU A 74 13.73 -6.69 -11.61
C LEU A 74 15.25 -6.58 -11.58
N TRP A 75 15.76 -5.50 -10.98
CA TRP A 75 17.17 -5.32 -10.67
C TRP A 75 17.69 -6.43 -9.75
N ASP A 76 17.03 -6.70 -8.62
CA ASP A 76 17.45 -7.76 -7.69
C ASP A 76 17.47 -9.13 -8.40
N VAL A 77 16.45 -9.44 -9.21
CA VAL A 77 16.41 -10.67 -10.03
C VAL A 77 17.59 -10.76 -10.97
N GLY A 78 17.90 -9.67 -11.68
CA GLY A 78 19.02 -9.62 -12.62
C GLY A 78 20.37 -9.81 -11.93
N VAL A 79 20.58 -9.16 -10.79
CA VAL A 79 21.82 -9.29 -10.01
C VAL A 79 21.99 -10.72 -9.48
N VAL A 80 20.92 -11.31 -8.96
CA VAL A 80 20.93 -12.71 -8.51
C VAL A 80 21.23 -13.65 -9.67
N ALA A 81 20.55 -13.48 -10.81
CA ALA A 81 20.80 -14.30 -12.01
C ALA A 81 22.25 -14.18 -12.50
N CYS A 82 22.82 -12.96 -12.52
CA CYS A 82 24.22 -12.75 -12.85
C CYS A 82 25.16 -13.41 -11.84
N LEU A 83 24.91 -13.26 -10.53
CA LEU A 83 25.75 -13.88 -9.51
C LEU A 83 25.75 -15.42 -9.63
N MET A 84 24.59 -15.99 -9.97
CA MET A 84 24.45 -17.43 -10.21
C MET A 84 25.21 -17.88 -11.45
N TYR A 85 25.15 -17.10 -12.52
CA TYR A 85 25.92 -17.36 -13.74
C TYR A 85 27.41 -17.47 -13.42
N PHE A 86 27.94 -16.57 -12.59
CA PHE A 86 29.35 -16.61 -12.18
C PHE A 86 29.67 -17.68 -11.12
N SER A 87 28.69 -18.14 -10.34
CA SER A 87 28.89 -19.09 -9.23
C SER A 87 28.78 -20.56 -9.64
N GLU A 88 29.12 -20.93 -10.90
CA GLU A 88 28.95 -22.29 -11.47
C GLU A 88 29.10 -23.44 -10.43
N GLY A 89 28.04 -24.24 -10.25
CA GLY A 89 28.06 -25.41 -9.34
C GLY A 89 26.82 -25.63 -8.46
N PHE A 90 25.82 -24.75 -8.52
CA PHE A 90 24.73 -24.71 -7.55
C PHE A 90 23.34 -25.02 -8.15
N ASP A 91 23.22 -26.14 -8.87
CA ASP A 91 21.98 -26.53 -9.57
C ASP A 91 20.75 -26.60 -8.65
N ASP A 92 20.90 -27.00 -7.38
CA ASP A 92 19.79 -27.11 -6.41
C ASP A 92 19.60 -25.84 -5.55
N GLU A 93 20.62 -25.00 -5.41
CA GLU A 93 20.50 -23.77 -4.61
C GLU A 93 19.89 -22.62 -5.44
N MET A 94 19.79 -22.81 -6.76
CA MET A 94 19.03 -21.91 -7.62
C MET A 94 17.54 -21.86 -7.28
N TYR A 95 16.96 -22.95 -6.76
CA TYR A 95 15.55 -23.00 -6.36
C TYR A 95 15.25 -22.02 -5.26
N LEU A 96 16.12 -21.97 -4.25
CA LEU A 96 15.89 -21.19 -3.06
C LEU A 96 15.94 -19.69 -3.38
N MET A 97 16.87 -19.25 -4.22
CA MET A 97 16.96 -17.84 -4.61
C MET A 97 15.78 -17.39 -5.48
N PHE A 98 15.39 -18.16 -6.50
CA PHE A 98 14.22 -17.80 -7.31
C PHE A 98 12.92 -17.87 -6.51
N PHE A 99 12.80 -18.84 -5.60
CA PHE A 99 11.68 -18.91 -4.67
C PHE A 99 11.63 -17.67 -3.78
N LEU A 100 12.77 -17.22 -3.23
CA LEU A 100 12.81 -16.05 -2.37
C LEU A 100 12.46 -14.76 -3.12
N ILE A 101 12.93 -14.64 -4.36
CA ILE A 101 12.62 -13.52 -5.25
C ILE A 101 11.11 -13.47 -5.54
N ILE A 102 10.51 -14.60 -5.89
CA ILE A 102 9.08 -14.71 -6.18
C ILE A 102 8.26 -14.42 -4.91
N PHE A 103 8.70 -14.96 -3.77
CA PHE A 103 8.06 -14.74 -2.49
C PHE A 103 8.09 -13.25 -2.08
N MET A 104 9.24 -12.59 -2.25
CA MET A 104 9.37 -11.15 -2.03
C MET A 104 8.45 -10.33 -2.95
N SER A 105 8.45 -10.65 -4.25
CA SER A 105 7.64 -9.96 -5.25
C SER A 105 6.14 -10.03 -4.92
N ALA A 106 5.69 -11.14 -4.36
CA ALA A 106 4.31 -11.32 -3.98
C ALA A 106 3.94 -10.61 -2.66
N LEU A 107 4.89 -10.34 -1.76
CA LEU A 107 4.63 -9.61 -0.52
C LEU A 107 4.51 -8.09 -0.70
N MET A 108 5.09 -7.54 -1.77
CA MET A 108 5.21 -6.09 -1.93
C MET A 108 4.35 -5.49 -3.05
N SER A 109 3.65 -6.33 -3.83
CA SER A 109 3.17 -5.92 -5.15
C SER A 109 1.76 -6.39 -5.46
N LYS A 110 1.12 -5.71 -6.42
CA LYS A 110 -0.19 -6.12 -6.94
C LYS A 110 -0.05 -7.47 -7.64
N VAL A 111 -1.10 -8.29 -7.60
CA VAL A 111 -1.15 -9.64 -8.22
C VAL A 111 -0.58 -9.68 -9.64
N TRP A 112 -0.86 -8.65 -10.44
CA TRP A 112 -0.35 -8.53 -11.81
C TRP A 112 1.18 -8.40 -11.90
N GLN A 113 1.79 -7.65 -10.98
CA GLN A 113 3.24 -7.44 -10.94
C GLN A 113 3.97 -8.72 -10.54
N SER A 114 3.41 -9.50 -9.61
CA SER A 114 3.96 -10.80 -9.22
C SER A 114 3.97 -11.81 -10.38
N PHE A 115 2.92 -11.81 -11.21
CA PHE A 115 2.85 -12.65 -12.40
C PHE A 115 3.93 -12.28 -13.43
N LEU A 116 4.14 -10.97 -13.64
CA LEU A 116 5.14 -10.45 -14.58
C LEU A 116 6.57 -10.80 -14.13
N ILE A 117 6.86 -10.62 -12.83
CA ILE A 117 8.16 -10.98 -12.24
C ILE A 117 8.40 -12.49 -12.28
N GLY A 118 7.39 -13.30 -11.95
CA GLY A 118 7.48 -14.77 -12.04
C GLY A 118 7.75 -15.26 -13.47
N SER A 119 7.12 -14.61 -14.47
CA SER A 119 7.37 -14.91 -15.88
C SER A 119 8.80 -14.59 -16.29
N VAL A 120 9.32 -13.41 -15.91
CA VAL A 120 10.70 -13.00 -16.21
C VAL A 120 11.72 -13.91 -15.52
N ALA A 121 11.52 -14.21 -14.23
CA ALA A 121 12.39 -15.12 -13.49
C ALA A 121 12.44 -16.51 -14.12
N SER A 122 11.29 -17.02 -14.56
CA SER A 122 11.21 -18.31 -15.24
C SER A 122 11.92 -18.30 -16.59
N LEU A 123 11.80 -17.20 -17.35
CA LEU A 123 12.52 -17.03 -18.62
C LEU A 123 14.03 -16.97 -18.42
N LEU A 124 14.49 -16.23 -17.40
CA LEU A 124 15.91 -16.14 -17.03
C LEU A 124 16.46 -17.49 -16.61
N TYR A 125 15.72 -18.23 -15.79
CA TYR A 125 16.08 -19.59 -15.39
C TYR A 125 16.24 -20.51 -16.61
N ALA A 126 15.28 -20.49 -17.54
CA ALA A 126 15.36 -21.27 -18.78
C ALA A 126 16.56 -20.86 -19.66
N GLY A 127 16.86 -19.56 -19.73
CA GLY A 127 18.01 -19.01 -20.44
C GLY A 127 19.35 -19.48 -19.86
N LEU A 128 19.54 -19.32 -18.54
CA LEU A 128 20.74 -19.80 -17.85
C LEU A 128 20.91 -21.32 -18.01
N TRP A 129 19.82 -22.09 -17.91
CA TRP A 129 19.86 -23.53 -18.11
C TRP A 129 20.37 -23.93 -19.49
N SER A 130 19.91 -23.23 -20.55
CA SER A 130 20.29 -23.54 -21.92
C SER A 130 21.80 -23.39 -22.20
N GLN A 131 22.49 -22.56 -21.41
CA GLN A 131 23.93 -22.31 -21.54
C GLN A 131 24.78 -23.24 -20.67
N GLY A 132 24.24 -23.74 -19.55
CA GLY A 132 25.01 -24.45 -18.52
C GLY A 132 25.38 -25.90 -18.87
N LYS A 133 24.64 -26.61 -19.74
CA LYS A 133 24.91 -28.03 -20.03
C LYS A 133 24.55 -28.43 -21.47
N VAL A 134 25.47 -28.24 -22.41
CA VAL A 134 25.44 -28.90 -23.72
C VAL A 134 25.95 -30.32 -23.55
N GLY A 135 25.09 -31.29 -23.19
CA GLY A 135 25.45 -32.72 -23.32
C GLY A 135 25.01 -33.70 -22.23
N VAL A 136 24.20 -33.31 -21.24
CA VAL A 136 23.60 -34.28 -20.30
C VAL A 136 22.08 -34.20 -20.45
N ASP A 137 21.49 -35.26 -21.00
CA ASP A 137 20.04 -35.46 -21.12
C ASP A 137 19.40 -35.50 -19.73
N LEU A 138 19.09 -34.32 -19.19
CA LEU A 138 18.25 -34.19 -18.02
C LEU A 138 16.78 -34.16 -18.48
N PRO A 139 15.89 -34.91 -17.83
CA PRO A 139 14.52 -35.08 -18.30
C PRO A 139 13.79 -33.73 -18.25
N LEU A 140 13.24 -33.32 -19.39
CA LEU A 140 12.38 -32.13 -19.58
C LEU A 140 11.32 -32.00 -18.46
N THR A 141 10.88 -33.14 -17.91
CA THR A 141 9.99 -33.29 -16.77
C THR A 141 10.43 -32.49 -15.54
N ASN A 142 11.72 -32.48 -15.20
CA ASN A 142 12.20 -31.80 -13.99
C ASN A 142 12.10 -30.27 -14.18
N LEU A 143 12.50 -29.75 -15.34
CA LEU A 143 12.37 -28.34 -15.69
C LEU A 143 10.90 -27.88 -15.68
N LEU A 144 9.99 -28.69 -16.24
CA LEU A 144 8.57 -28.39 -16.29
C LEU A 144 7.93 -28.36 -14.89
N LEU A 145 8.31 -29.31 -14.02
CA LEU A 145 7.85 -29.37 -12.64
C LEU A 145 8.28 -28.12 -11.86
N ARG A 146 9.51 -27.67 -12.10
CA ARG A 146 10.12 -26.49 -11.46
C ARG A 146 9.44 -25.19 -11.93
N PHE A 147 9.17 -25.06 -13.23
CA PHE A 147 8.39 -23.96 -13.78
C PHE A 147 6.97 -23.89 -13.20
N ALA A 148 6.29 -25.04 -13.13
CA ALA A 148 4.96 -25.15 -12.54
C ALA A 148 4.98 -24.80 -11.05
N PHE A 149 5.99 -25.25 -10.30
CA PHE A 149 6.15 -24.94 -8.89
C PHE A 149 6.31 -23.43 -8.64
N PHE A 150 7.17 -22.75 -9.41
CA PHE A 150 7.33 -21.30 -9.29
C PHE A 150 6.04 -20.54 -9.58
N HIS A 151 5.26 -20.98 -10.57
CA HIS A 151 3.95 -20.38 -10.86
C HIS A 151 2.94 -20.62 -9.74
N VAL A 152 2.88 -21.83 -9.19
CA VAL A 152 1.97 -22.16 -8.08
C VAL A 152 2.31 -21.34 -6.84
N VAL A 153 3.59 -21.22 -6.48
CA VAL A 153 4.03 -20.39 -5.35
C VAL A 153 3.73 -18.92 -5.61
N ALA A 154 4.09 -18.38 -6.78
CA ALA A 154 3.80 -16.99 -7.13
C ALA A 154 2.31 -16.69 -7.01
N PHE A 155 1.46 -17.58 -7.53
CA PHE A 155 0.01 -17.45 -7.46
C PHE A 155 -0.49 -17.50 -6.01
N PHE A 156 -0.05 -18.49 -5.22
CA PHE A 156 -0.47 -18.63 -3.82
C PHE A 156 -0.06 -17.42 -2.98
N THR A 157 1.17 -16.95 -3.13
CA THR A 157 1.66 -15.80 -2.37
C THR A 157 0.92 -14.52 -2.81
N ALA A 158 0.65 -14.34 -4.11
CA ALA A 158 -0.13 -13.19 -4.59
C ALA A 158 -1.58 -13.22 -4.06
N VAL A 159 -2.22 -14.39 -4.00
CA VAL A 159 -3.56 -14.55 -3.42
C VAL A 159 -3.55 -14.27 -1.92
N MET A 160 -2.53 -14.73 -1.19
CA MET A 160 -2.41 -14.46 0.25
C MET A 160 -2.17 -12.98 0.52
N ALA A 161 -1.30 -12.31 -0.24
CA ALA A 161 -1.06 -10.88 -0.14
C ALA A 161 -2.34 -10.08 -0.43
N ALA A 162 -3.08 -10.43 -1.48
CA ALA A 162 -4.37 -9.80 -1.79
C ALA A 162 -5.38 -9.95 -0.63
N ARG A 163 -5.44 -11.14 0.00
CA ARG A 163 -6.32 -11.38 1.16
C ARG A 163 -5.93 -10.59 2.40
N VAL A 164 -4.63 -10.44 2.66
CA VAL A 164 -4.15 -9.60 3.77
C VAL A 164 -4.51 -8.14 3.51
N HIS A 165 -4.29 -7.65 2.29
CA HIS A 165 -4.64 -6.27 1.93
C HIS A 165 -6.14 -5.99 2.04
N GLU A 166 -7.00 -6.91 1.57
CA GLU A 166 -8.45 -6.79 1.74
C GLU A 166 -8.88 -6.80 3.21
N ARG A 167 -8.19 -7.58 4.07
CA ARG A 167 -8.46 -7.59 5.51
C ARG A 167 -8.08 -6.26 6.15
N ASP A 168 -6.91 -5.71 5.83
CA ASP A 168 -6.47 -4.43 6.35
C ASP A 168 -7.39 -3.29 5.92
N GLU A 169 -7.83 -3.26 4.66
CA GLU A 169 -8.82 -2.29 4.21
C GLU A 169 -10.17 -2.46 4.94
N ARG A 170 -10.60 -3.69 5.22
CA ARG A 170 -11.82 -3.94 5.99
C ARG A 170 -11.68 -3.44 7.42
N ILE A 171 -10.55 -3.68 8.07
CA ILE A 171 -10.28 -3.21 9.43
C ILE A 171 -10.31 -1.68 9.46
N LYS A 172 -9.60 -1.01 8.55
CA LYS A 172 -9.62 0.46 8.43
C LYS A 172 -11.02 1.01 8.20
N ARG A 173 -11.83 0.36 7.34
CA ARG A 173 -13.24 0.74 7.12
C ARG A 173 -14.10 0.57 8.37
N VAL A 174 -13.87 -0.47 9.16
CA VAL A 174 -14.59 -0.70 10.42
C VAL A 174 -14.17 0.33 11.48
N GLU A 175 -12.88 0.58 11.63
CA GLU A 175 -12.36 1.62 12.54
C GLU A 175 -12.92 3.01 12.18
N MET A 176 -12.92 3.38 10.89
CA MET A 176 -13.49 4.64 10.43
C MET A 176 -15.00 4.71 10.70
N ARG A 177 -15.74 3.62 10.53
CA ARG A 177 -17.18 3.58 10.88
C ARG A 177 -17.42 3.74 12.38
N LEU A 178 -16.63 3.09 13.22
CA LEU A 178 -16.73 3.22 14.68
C LEU A 178 -16.38 4.64 15.13
N ALA A 179 -15.34 5.25 14.55
CA ALA A 179 -15.00 6.65 14.80
C ALA A 179 -16.16 7.58 14.41
N LEU A 180 -16.76 7.39 13.22
CA LEU A 180 -17.92 8.17 12.77
C LEU A 180 -19.16 7.96 13.65
N GLU A 181 -19.42 6.74 14.12
CA GLU A 181 -20.54 6.44 15.01
C GLU A 181 -20.35 7.08 16.39
N THR A 182 -19.12 7.09 16.90
CA THR A 182 -18.76 7.76 18.15
C THR A 182 -18.94 9.28 18.05
N LEU A 183 -18.54 9.85 16.91
CA LEU A 183 -18.78 11.27 16.58
C LEU A 183 -20.28 11.59 16.47
N ALA A 184 -21.07 10.73 15.82
CA ALA A 184 -22.50 10.93 15.64
C ALA A 184 -23.30 10.86 16.96
N LYS A 185 -22.81 10.10 17.95
CA LYS A 185 -23.43 10.00 19.29
C LYS A 185 -23.07 11.16 20.22
N GLY A 186 -22.36 12.18 19.74
CA GLY A 186 -22.00 13.36 20.53
C GLY A 186 -20.92 13.10 21.60
N GLY A 187 -20.19 11.99 21.47
CA GLY A 187 -19.12 11.59 22.38
C GLY A 187 -17.83 12.38 22.13
N TRP A 188 -17.85 13.68 22.40
CA TRP A 188 -16.63 14.50 22.45
C TRP A 188 -16.09 14.50 23.89
N GLY A 189 -15.31 13.47 24.22
CA GLY A 189 -14.48 13.50 25.43
C GLY A 189 -13.14 14.18 25.13
N PRO A 190 -12.63 15.09 25.99
CA PRO A 190 -11.39 15.83 25.76
C PRO A 190 -10.11 14.97 25.65
N GLY A 191 -10.20 13.63 25.80
CA GLY A 191 -9.07 12.71 25.67
C GLY A 191 -8.89 12.11 24.27
N LEU A 192 -9.76 12.38 23.29
CA LEU A 192 -9.66 11.78 21.94
C LEU A 192 -8.80 12.59 20.95
N GLU A 193 -8.57 13.88 21.20
CA GLU A 193 -7.74 14.72 20.32
C GLU A 193 -6.26 14.32 20.31
N GLU A 194 -5.77 13.66 21.36
CA GLU A 194 -4.35 13.32 21.51
C GLU A 194 -3.93 12.08 20.69
N ASP A 195 -4.88 11.23 20.31
CA ASP A 195 -4.63 9.94 19.61
C ASP A 195 -5.13 9.91 18.15
N LEU A 196 -5.70 11.00 17.64
CA LEU A 196 -6.23 11.08 16.28
C LEU A 196 -5.13 11.39 15.25
N ASP A 197 -5.13 10.63 14.16
CA ASP A 197 -4.29 10.91 12.98
C ASP A 197 -4.54 12.35 12.49
N PRO A 198 -3.48 13.16 12.24
CA PRO A 198 -3.61 14.55 11.82
C PRO A 198 -4.47 14.76 10.57
N GLU A 199 -4.54 13.78 9.66
CA GLU A 199 -5.40 13.88 8.47
C GLU A 199 -6.88 13.75 8.83
N VAL A 200 -7.19 12.86 9.80
CA VAL A 200 -8.53 12.70 10.35
C VAL A 200 -8.92 13.94 11.16
N ALA A 201 -8.01 14.48 11.98
CA ALA A 201 -8.24 15.72 12.74
C ALA A 201 -8.61 16.90 11.82
N LYS A 202 -7.92 17.04 10.68
CA LYS A 202 -8.23 18.08 9.68
C LYS A 202 -9.60 17.90 9.04
N SER A 203 -9.96 16.66 8.68
CA SER A 203 -11.30 16.34 8.16
C SER A 203 -12.38 16.67 9.18
N VAL A 204 -12.15 16.32 10.45
CA VAL A 204 -13.08 16.59 11.55
C VAL A 204 -13.26 18.09 11.80
N HIS A 205 -12.19 18.90 11.79
CA HIS A 205 -12.32 20.35 11.88
C HIS A 205 -13.12 20.94 10.73
N SER A 206 -12.99 20.39 9.52
CA SER A 206 -13.79 20.82 8.37
C SER A 206 -15.28 20.52 8.56
N VAL A 207 -15.61 19.34 9.12
CA VAL A 207 -16.99 18.93 9.40
C VAL A 207 -17.59 19.79 10.51
N ASN A 208 -16.87 20.04 11.61
CA ASN A 208 -17.33 20.93 12.68
C ASN A 208 -17.57 22.35 12.15
N ALA A 209 -16.66 22.87 11.31
CA ALA A 209 -16.85 24.19 10.70
C ALA A 209 -18.10 24.24 9.79
N VAL A 210 -18.45 23.15 9.12
CA VAL A 210 -19.70 23.04 8.34
C VAL A 210 -20.92 22.98 9.26
N MET A 211 -20.87 22.19 10.33
CA MET A 211 -21.97 22.11 11.31
C MET A 211 -22.24 23.46 11.98
N ASP A 212 -21.21 24.21 12.35
CA ASP A 212 -21.34 25.55 12.92
C ASP A 212 -21.92 26.57 11.93
N ARG A 213 -21.60 26.42 10.63
CA ARG A 213 -22.21 27.24 9.58
C ARG A 213 -23.68 26.87 9.39
N MET A 214 -24.01 25.59 9.42
CA MET A 214 -25.39 25.11 9.33
C MET A 214 -26.22 25.57 10.55
N GLY A 215 -25.67 25.49 11.76
CA GLY A 215 -26.32 25.97 12.98
C GLY A 215 -26.68 27.45 12.91
N ARG A 216 -25.71 28.30 12.54
CA ARG A 216 -25.94 29.75 12.35
C ARG A 216 -26.91 30.04 11.22
N ALA A 217 -26.85 29.30 10.12
CA ALA A 217 -27.81 29.45 9.03
C ALA A 217 -29.23 29.10 9.48
N LEU A 218 -29.39 28.04 10.27
CA LEU A 218 -30.68 27.65 10.82
C LEU A 218 -31.23 28.72 11.78
N GLU A 219 -30.39 29.25 12.66
CA GLU A 219 -30.74 30.33 13.57
C GLU A 219 -31.21 31.58 12.82
N ASN A 220 -30.49 31.99 11.77
CA ASN A 220 -30.89 33.10 10.91
C ASN A 220 -32.25 32.86 10.23
N VAL A 221 -32.52 31.64 9.76
CA VAL A 221 -33.80 31.28 9.15
C VAL A 221 -34.94 31.34 10.17
N VAL A 222 -34.69 30.88 11.41
CA VAL A 222 -35.68 30.96 12.50
C VAL A 222 -36.01 32.43 12.81
N VAL A 223 -34.99 33.28 12.99
CA VAL A 223 -35.17 34.72 13.24
C VAL A 223 -35.93 35.39 12.10
N GLN A 224 -35.61 35.08 10.85
CA GLN A 224 -36.30 35.62 9.69
C GLN A 224 -37.78 35.19 9.64
N ASN A 225 -38.09 33.94 10.05
CA ASN A 225 -39.46 33.45 10.11
C ASN A 225 -40.28 34.20 11.18
N ASP A 226 -39.68 34.46 12.34
CA ASP A 226 -40.33 35.22 13.41
C ASP A 226 -40.61 36.66 12.99
N GLN A 227 -39.65 37.32 12.32
CA GLN A 227 -39.86 38.65 11.73
C GLN A 227 -41.01 38.67 10.70
N LEU A 228 -41.09 37.65 9.83
CA LEU A 228 -42.18 37.52 8.86
C LEU A 228 -43.54 37.32 9.56
N ARG A 229 -43.58 36.55 10.65
CA ARG A 229 -44.79 36.36 11.46
C ARG A 229 -45.23 37.65 12.14
N GLU A 230 -44.31 38.43 12.67
CA GLU A 230 -44.60 39.73 13.28
C GLU A 230 -45.12 40.73 12.25
N ALA A 231 -44.48 40.82 11.08
CA ALA A 231 -44.92 41.67 9.98
C ALA A 231 -46.32 41.30 9.48
N ALA A 232 -46.60 40.00 9.34
CA ALA A 232 -47.92 39.50 8.96
C ALA A 232 -49.00 39.86 10.00
N ARG A 233 -48.69 39.76 11.30
CA ARG A 233 -49.60 40.20 12.38
C ARG A 233 -49.87 41.69 12.33
N ALA A 234 -48.84 42.51 12.12
CA ALA A 234 -48.99 43.96 12.01
C ALA A 234 -49.87 44.37 10.82
N ALA A 235 -49.67 43.73 9.66
CA ALA A 235 -50.48 43.97 8.47
C ALA A 235 -51.96 43.59 8.67
N LEU A 236 -52.23 42.46 9.34
CA LEU A 236 -53.60 42.06 9.69
C LEU A 236 -54.28 43.06 10.63
N MET A 237 -53.56 43.61 11.62
CA MET A 237 -54.09 44.64 12.51
C MET A 237 -54.40 45.94 11.75
N HIS A 238 -53.55 46.33 10.79
CA HIS A 238 -53.79 47.50 9.95
C HIS A 238 -55.05 47.33 9.08
N LEU A 239 -55.21 46.17 8.43
CA LEU A 239 -56.40 45.85 7.62
C LEU A 239 -57.68 45.80 8.45
N ALA A 240 -57.61 45.26 9.68
CA ALA A 240 -58.75 45.26 10.61
C ALA A 240 -59.17 46.69 10.98
N TYR A 241 -58.20 47.56 11.27
CA TYR A 241 -58.44 48.97 11.57
C TYR A 241 -59.05 49.73 10.37
N GLU A 242 -58.52 49.55 9.16
CA GLU A 242 -59.08 50.18 7.95
C GLU A 242 -60.50 49.72 7.67
N LYS A 243 -60.79 48.42 7.85
CA LYS A 243 -62.15 47.87 7.69
C LYS A 243 -63.12 48.53 8.66
N GLU A 244 -62.74 48.71 9.92
CA GLU A 244 -63.56 49.38 10.94
C GLU A 244 -63.76 50.88 10.63
N ARG A 245 -62.72 51.55 10.13
CA ARG A 245 -62.79 52.95 9.69
C ARG A 245 -63.74 53.14 8.52
N MET A 246 -63.68 52.27 7.51
CA MET A 246 -64.58 52.29 6.36
C MET A 246 -66.03 52.01 6.77
N GLY A 247 -66.26 51.03 7.66
CA GLY A 247 -67.59 50.74 8.18
C GLY A 247 -68.26 51.95 8.86
N ARG A 248 -67.49 52.74 9.62
CA ARG A 248 -67.96 53.98 10.25
C ARG A 248 -68.25 55.11 9.27
N ALA A 249 -67.57 55.14 8.13
CA ALA A 249 -67.80 56.15 7.09
C ALA A 249 -69.10 55.91 6.31
N VAL A 250 -69.49 54.65 6.11
CA VAL A 250 -70.73 54.26 5.41
C VAL A 250 -71.98 54.46 6.26
N SER A 251 -71.86 54.46 7.59
CA SER A 251 -72.99 54.63 8.53
C SER A 251 -73.35 56.09 8.85
N ARG A 252 -72.70 57.07 8.20
CA ARG A 252 -73.00 58.52 8.33
C ARG A 252 -73.62 59.02 7.03
#